data_AF-A0AA40C449-F1
#
_entry.id   AF-A0AA40C449-F1
#
_cell.length_a   1.000
_cell.length_b   1.000
_cell.length_c   1.000
_cell.angle_alpha   90.00
_cell.angle_beta   90.00
_cell.angle_gamma   90.00
#
_symmetry.space_group_name_H-M   'P 1'
#
loop_
_entity.id
_entity.type
_entity.pdbx_description
1 polymer ?
#
loop_
_entity_poly.entity_id
_entity_poly.type
_entity_poly.pdbx_seq_one_letter_code
_entity_poly.pdbx_strand_id
1 'polypeptide(L)'
;MVRLLPFSLALPALTLAQITTYDYGCYTEGSNSIRALTGAFTSDFSAGGNSEAICKTFCTTAPNSFSLWGTEYGGECFCGNSLSQGSFGTFANECSTPCNGTTTNEKCGGGNRLSLYGSSPTPPTVTYNSYPAPAVSTIASVSCYEEPVGGRALSGDMVASDAMTVEACGNFCLNRGFKIFGLEYARECWCDNINNGTVSTATPTQCTFPCSGDSAQVCGGNDRLSVWQWV
;
A
#
# COMPACT_ATOMS: atom_id res chain seq x y z
N MET A 1 -51.08 -54.98 -3.10
CA MET A 1 -50.64 -53.80 -2.33
C MET A 1 -49.14 -53.72 -2.39
N VAL A 2 -48.57 -52.86 -3.22
CA VAL A 2 -47.17 -52.42 -3.12
C VAL A 2 -47.20 -50.91 -3.23
N ARG A 3 -46.96 -50.24 -2.10
CA ARG A 3 -47.04 -48.79 -1.95
C ARG A 3 -45.62 -48.24 -2.18
N LEU A 4 -45.37 -47.65 -3.35
CA LEU A 4 -44.11 -46.98 -3.65
C LEU A 4 -44.10 -45.61 -2.94
N LEU A 5 -43.12 -45.40 -2.07
CA LEU A 5 -42.84 -44.10 -1.44
C LEU A 5 -41.85 -43.31 -2.32
N PRO A 6 -42.07 -42.01 -2.57
CA PRO A 6 -41.09 -41.18 -3.26
C PRO A 6 -40.02 -40.73 -2.26
N PHE A 7 -38.79 -41.22 -2.41
CA PHE A 7 -37.63 -40.62 -1.76
C PHE A 7 -37.22 -39.37 -2.54
N SER A 8 -37.74 -38.21 -2.15
CA SER A 8 -37.22 -36.93 -2.57
C SER A 8 -36.06 -36.56 -1.64
N LEU A 9 -34.83 -36.84 -2.06
CA LEU A 9 -33.64 -36.29 -1.42
C LEU A 9 -33.45 -34.86 -1.93
N ALA A 10 -33.97 -33.89 -1.19
CA ALA A 10 -33.56 -32.50 -1.37
C ALA A 10 -32.10 -32.38 -0.91
N LEU A 11 -31.18 -32.15 -1.85
CA LEU A 11 -29.83 -31.69 -1.54
C LEU A 11 -29.94 -30.40 -0.72
N PRO A 12 -29.25 -30.25 0.41
CA PRO A 12 -29.24 -28.99 1.12
C PRO A 12 -28.63 -27.94 0.18
N ALA A 13 -29.37 -26.86 -0.08
CA ALA A 13 -28.80 -25.69 -0.72
C ALA A 13 -27.66 -25.21 0.18
N LEU A 14 -26.41 -25.48 -0.23
CA LEU A 14 -25.26 -24.82 0.37
C LEU A 14 -25.51 -23.33 0.20
N THR A 15 -25.81 -22.62 1.30
CA THR A 15 -25.71 -21.18 1.31
C THR A 15 -24.25 -20.88 1.04
N LEU A 16 -23.95 -20.36 -0.15
CA LEU A 16 -22.61 -19.85 -0.46
C LEU A 16 -22.34 -18.78 0.61
N ALA A 17 -21.54 -19.11 1.62
CA ALA A 17 -21.05 -18.11 2.55
C ALA A 17 -20.38 -17.06 1.67
N GLN A 18 -20.95 -15.86 1.60
CA GLN A 18 -20.27 -14.77 0.91
C GLN A 18 -19.00 -14.53 1.71
N ILE A 19 -17.87 -15.01 1.18
CA ILE A 19 -16.56 -14.71 1.74
C ILE A 19 -16.42 -13.20 1.60
N THR A 20 -16.54 -12.48 2.71
CA THR A 20 -16.31 -11.04 2.76
C THR A 20 -14.90 -10.77 2.26
N THR A 21 -14.77 -9.95 1.21
CA THR A 21 -13.48 -9.39 0.81
C THR A 21 -13.16 -8.21 1.71
N TYR A 22 -11.93 -8.16 2.22
CA TYR A 22 -11.35 -7.00 2.85
C TYR A 22 -10.23 -6.47 1.96
N ASP A 23 -10.27 -5.17 1.65
CA ASP A 23 -9.18 -4.42 1.01
C ASP A 23 -8.21 -3.97 2.10
N TYR A 24 -6.96 -4.44 2.02
CA TYR A 24 -5.91 -4.06 2.97
C TYR A 24 -5.05 -2.90 2.45
N GLY A 25 -5.24 -2.48 1.21
CA GLY A 25 -4.53 -1.36 0.59
C GLY A 25 -3.37 -1.78 -0.31
N CYS A 26 -2.48 -0.82 -0.57
CA CYS A 26 -1.35 -0.98 -1.47
C CYS A 26 -0.10 -1.46 -0.72
N TYR A 27 0.61 -2.42 -1.28
CA TYR A 27 1.82 -3.01 -0.68
C TYR A 27 2.98 -3.05 -1.66
N THR A 28 4.19 -2.93 -1.14
CA THR A 28 5.42 -3.20 -1.88
C THR A 28 5.68 -4.70 -2.03
N GLU A 29 6.51 -5.08 -2.99
CA GLU A 29 7.12 -6.41 -3.02
C GLU A 29 8.00 -6.67 -1.79
N GLY A 30 8.34 -7.94 -1.57
CA GLY A 30 9.28 -8.34 -0.53
C GLY A 30 10.74 -7.94 -0.82
N SER A 31 11.57 -8.00 0.21
CA SER A 31 13.01 -7.76 0.09
C SER A 31 13.68 -8.74 -0.86
N ASN A 32 14.83 -8.35 -1.44
CA ASN A 32 15.64 -9.18 -2.33
C ASN A 32 14.90 -9.67 -3.59
N SER A 33 14.05 -8.82 -4.17
CA SER A 33 13.26 -9.13 -5.37
C SER A 33 12.28 -10.30 -5.19
N ILE A 34 11.80 -10.52 -3.97
CA ILE A 34 10.80 -11.54 -3.67
C ILE A 34 9.41 -10.94 -3.81
N ARG A 35 8.44 -11.69 -4.35
CA ARG A 35 7.06 -11.21 -4.46
C ARG A 35 6.40 -11.01 -3.10
N ALA A 36 5.51 -10.03 -2.97
CA ALA A 36 4.74 -9.79 -1.75
C ALA A 36 3.94 -11.04 -1.32
N LEU A 37 3.34 -11.74 -2.28
CA LEU A 37 2.71 -13.05 -2.09
C LEU A 37 3.42 -14.10 -2.97
N THR A 38 3.81 -15.23 -2.38
CA THR A 38 4.68 -16.25 -3.01
C THR A 38 3.98 -17.59 -3.29
N GLY A 39 2.66 -17.64 -3.15
CA GLY A 39 1.84 -18.81 -3.49
C GLY A 39 1.59 -18.93 -5.00
N ALA A 40 0.34 -19.24 -5.37
CA ALA A 40 -0.03 -19.33 -6.78
C ALA A 40 0.03 -17.97 -7.49
N PHE A 41 0.26 -18.01 -8.81
CA PHE A 41 0.36 -16.84 -9.68
C PHE A 41 -0.32 -17.13 -11.02
N THR A 42 -0.99 -16.13 -11.58
CA THR A 42 -1.41 -16.14 -12.98
C THR A 42 -1.39 -14.73 -13.57
N SER A 43 -1.07 -14.65 -14.86
CA SER A 43 -1.25 -13.48 -15.72
C SER A 43 -2.06 -13.81 -16.98
N ASP A 44 -2.46 -15.08 -17.14
CA ASP A 44 -3.23 -15.56 -18.28
C ASP A 44 -4.71 -15.64 -17.88
N PHE A 45 -5.44 -14.58 -18.20
CA PHE A 45 -6.89 -14.53 -18.05
C PHE A 45 -7.55 -14.79 -19.40
N SER A 46 -7.91 -16.06 -19.64
CA SER A 46 -8.32 -16.61 -20.94
C SER A 46 -9.61 -16.04 -21.56
N ALA A 47 -10.24 -15.01 -20.96
CA ALA A 47 -11.54 -14.49 -21.42
C ALA A 47 -11.87 -13.03 -21.01
N GLY A 48 -10.90 -12.10 -21.00
CA GLY A 48 -11.25 -10.67 -21.01
C GLY A 48 -10.89 -9.84 -19.78
N GLY A 49 -9.71 -10.08 -19.19
CA GLY A 49 -9.12 -9.15 -18.23
C GLY A 49 -8.96 -9.66 -16.80
N ASN A 50 -8.39 -8.82 -15.94
CA ASN A 50 -8.17 -9.07 -14.52
C ASN A 50 -9.11 -8.19 -13.68
N SER A 51 -9.40 -8.58 -12.44
CA SER A 51 -10.05 -7.77 -11.41
C SER A 51 -9.75 -8.37 -10.04
N GLU A 52 -10.04 -7.65 -8.95
CA GLU A 52 -10.03 -8.21 -7.60
C GLU A 52 -10.87 -9.49 -7.55
N ALA A 53 -12.08 -9.46 -8.10
CA ALA A 53 -12.99 -10.60 -8.04
C ALA A 53 -12.50 -11.81 -8.83
N ILE A 54 -11.89 -11.58 -10.00
CA ILE A 54 -11.28 -12.64 -10.82
C ILE A 54 -10.06 -13.22 -10.08
N CYS A 55 -9.20 -12.36 -9.55
CA CYS A 55 -8.00 -12.78 -8.80
C CYS A 55 -8.38 -13.55 -7.53
N LYS A 56 -9.37 -13.07 -6.77
CA LYS A 56 -9.95 -13.79 -5.63
C LYS A 56 -10.41 -15.19 -6.01
N THR A 57 -11.14 -15.30 -7.13
CA THR A 57 -11.66 -16.61 -7.59
C THR A 57 -10.51 -17.56 -7.90
N PHE A 58 -9.47 -17.08 -8.61
CA PHE A 58 -8.27 -17.88 -8.88
C PHE A 58 -7.56 -18.34 -7.59
N CYS A 59 -7.41 -17.44 -6.61
CA CYS A 59 -6.67 -17.75 -5.38
C CYS A 59 -7.44 -18.62 -4.37
N THR A 60 -8.77 -18.49 -4.31
CA THR A 60 -9.60 -19.14 -3.27
C THR A 60 -10.23 -20.46 -3.73
N THR A 61 -10.24 -20.76 -5.02
CA THR A 61 -10.76 -22.04 -5.53
C THR A 61 -9.74 -23.16 -5.37
N ALA A 62 -10.23 -24.39 -5.16
CA ALA A 62 -9.37 -25.56 -5.16
C ALA A 62 -8.73 -25.72 -6.56
N PRO A 63 -7.40 -25.93 -6.66
CA PRO A 63 -6.49 -26.41 -5.60
C PRO A 63 -5.77 -25.32 -4.78
N ASN A 64 -5.94 -24.03 -5.10
CA ASN A 64 -5.12 -22.94 -4.56
C ASN A 64 -5.49 -22.57 -3.11
N SER A 65 -6.77 -22.48 -2.75
CA SER A 65 -7.29 -22.28 -1.37
C SER A 65 -6.46 -21.33 -0.47
N PHE A 66 -6.04 -20.18 -1.00
CA PHE A 66 -5.27 -19.16 -0.27
C PHE A 66 -6.18 -18.16 0.46
N SER A 67 -5.71 -17.61 1.58
CA SER A 67 -6.44 -16.61 2.37
C SER A 67 -6.20 -15.16 1.91
N LEU A 68 -5.13 -14.92 1.16
CA LEU A 68 -4.75 -13.62 0.58
C LEU A 68 -4.67 -13.73 -0.95
N TRP A 69 -5.06 -12.66 -1.59
CA TRP A 69 -4.86 -12.44 -3.02
C TRP A 69 -4.48 -10.99 -3.26
N GLY A 70 -3.81 -10.73 -4.36
CA GLY A 70 -3.50 -9.37 -4.76
C GLY A 70 -3.28 -9.23 -6.25
N THR A 71 -3.55 -8.04 -6.74
CA THR A 71 -3.43 -7.68 -8.14
C THR A 71 -2.24 -6.75 -8.35
N GLU A 72 -1.51 -6.97 -9.44
CA GLU A 72 -0.33 -6.17 -9.82
C GLU A 72 -0.37 -5.85 -11.32
N TYR A 73 0.22 -4.72 -11.70
CA TYR A 73 0.46 -4.30 -13.07
C TYR A 73 -0.75 -4.42 -14.02
N GLY A 74 -1.96 -4.25 -13.49
CA GLY A 74 -3.22 -4.34 -14.25
C GLY A 74 -3.65 -5.76 -14.61
N GLY A 75 -2.72 -6.70 -14.80
CA GLY A 75 -2.97 -8.00 -15.41
C GLY A 75 -2.43 -9.20 -14.64
N GLU A 76 -1.88 -9.01 -13.46
CA GLU A 76 -1.27 -10.09 -12.68
C GLU A 76 -2.09 -10.36 -11.42
N CYS A 77 -2.16 -11.62 -11.02
CA CYS A 77 -2.76 -12.07 -9.78
C CYS A 77 -1.78 -12.94 -9.00
N PHE A 78 -1.59 -12.60 -7.74
CA PHE A 78 -0.73 -13.31 -6.80
C PHE A 78 -1.55 -13.80 -5.62
N CYS A 79 -1.26 -15.01 -5.16
CA CYS A 79 -1.95 -15.65 -4.05
C CYS A 79 -0.96 -15.97 -2.93
N GLY A 80 -1.44 -16.03 -1.69
CA GLY A 80 -0.61 -16.43 -0.56
C GLY A 80 -1.39 -16.55 0.74
N ASN A 81 -0.73 -17.01 1.80
CA ASN A 81 -1.32 -17.05 3.15
C ASN A 81 -0.63 -16.07 4.11
N SER A 82 0.45 -15.43 3.66
CA SER A 82 1.26 -14.50 4.42
C SER A 82 2.01 -13.58 3.45
N LEU A 83 2.31 -12.37 3.89
CA LEU A 83 3.21 -11.46 3.19
C LEU A 83 4.67 -11.92 3.34
N SER A 84 5.44 -11.80 2.26
CA SER A 84 6.88 -11.98 2.29
C SER A 84 7.55 -10.91 3.15
N GLN A 85 8.69 -11.28 3.74
CA GLN A 85 9.51 -10.33 4.50
C GLN A 85 9.89 -9.12 3.65
N GLY A 86 9.73 -7.93 4.21
CA GLY A 86 10.04 -6.67 3.55
C GLY A 86 8.93 -6.12 2.66
N SER A 87 7.79 -6.81 2.52
CA SER A 87 6.58 -6.21 2.00
C SER A 87 5.94 -5.34 3.09
N PHE A 88 5.53 -4.13 2.75
CA PHE A 88 4.93 -3.19 3.69
C PHE A 88 3.85 -2.37 3.00
N GLY A 89 2.90 -1.88 3.79
CA GLY A 89 1.84 -0.99 3.32
C GLY A 89 2.43 0.33 2.80
N THR A 90 1.86 0.83 1.72
CA THR A 90 2.27 2.07 1.06
C THR A 90 1.07 2.85 0.54
N PHE A 91 1.30 4.00 -0.09
CA PHE A 91 0.20 4.88 -0.48
C PHE A 91 -0.64 4.26 -1.61
N ALA A 92 -1.97 4.40 -1.50
CA ALA A 92 -2.92 3.81 -2.45
C ALA A 92 -2.68 4.22 -3.92
N ASN A 93 -2.15 5.43 -4.14
CA ASN A 93 -1.85 5.91 -5.49
C ASN A 93 -0.66 5.21 -6.16
N GLU A 94 0.19 4.51 -5.41
CA GLU A 94 1.20 3.60 -6.00
C GLU A 94 0.55 2.35 -6.61
N CYS A 95 -0.69 2.02 -6.23
CA CYS A 95 -1.49 0.93 -6.78
C CYS A 95 -2.63 1.45 -7.68
N SER A 96 -2.32 2.38 -8.60
CA SER A 96 -3.31 3.08 -9.42
C SER A 96 -3.44 2.58 -10.87
N THR A 97 -2.78 1.47 -11.22
CA THR A 97 -2.85 0.86 -12.56
C THR A 97 -4.25 0.31 -12.80
N PRO A 98 -4.95 0.71 -13.87
CA PRO A 98 -6.25 0.13 -14.21
C PRO A 98 -6.15 -1.38 -14.42
N CYS A 99 -7.19 -2.10 -14.04
CA CYS A 99 -7.29 -3.52 -14.37
C CYS A 99 -7.39 -3.72 -15.90
N ASN A 100 -6.62 -4.67 -16.43
CA ASN A 100 -6.61 -4.98 -17.86
C ASN A 100 -7.95 -5.61 -18.26
N GLY A 101 -8.46 -5.27 -19.44
CA GLY A 101 -9.62 -5.93 -20.05
C GLY A 101 -10.98 -5.65 -19.39
N THR A 102 -11.03 -4.90 -18.29
CA THR A 102 -12.30 -4.51 -17.65
C THR A 102 -12.67 -3.08 -18.00
N THR A 103 -13.97 -2.77 -17.93
CA THR A 103 -14.51 -1.40 -18.05
C THR A 103 -14.81 -0.77 -16.70
N THR A 104 -14.49 -1.47 -15.60
CA THR A 104 -14.61 -0.95 -14.25
C THR A 104 -13.43 0.01 -14.04
N ASN A 105 -13.63 1.19 -13.43
CA ASN A 105 -12.53 2.07 -13.01
C ASN A 105 -11.68 1.46 -11.86
N GLU A 106 -11.68 0.14 -11.76
CA GLU A 106 -11.01 -0.66 -10.76
C GLU A 106 -9.50 -0.62 -10.97
N LYS A 107 -8.77 -0.63 -9.85
CA LYS A 107 -7.32 -0.55 -9.82
C LYS A 107 -6.74 -1.90 -9.43
N CYS A 108 -5.76 -2.34 -10.21
CA CYS A 108 -5.10 -3.63 -10.07
C CYS A 108 -3.59 -3.45 -9.86
N GLY A 109 -3.23 -2.83 -8.74
CA GLY A 109 -1.85 -2.61 -8.34
C GLY A 109 -1.10 -1.56 -9.16
N GLY A 110 0.21 -1.75 -9.27
CA GLY A 110 1.17 -0.90 -9.97
C GLY A 110 2.42 -1.69 -10.35
N GLY A 111 3.44 -1.04 -10.90
CA GLY A 111 4.72 -1.73 -11.14
C GLY A 111 5.40 -2.08 -9.81
N ASN A 112 5.52 -3.38 -9.48
CA ASN A 112 6.02 -3.86 -8.18
C ASN A 112 5.19 -3.31 -6.99
N ARG A 113 3.87 -3.17 -7.20
CA ARG A 113 2.92 -2.66 -6.20
C ARG A 113 1.66 -3.52 -6.21
N LEU A 114 1.45 -4.23 -5.12
CA LEU A 114 0.35 -5.17 -4.96
C LEU A 114 -0.84 -4.47 -4.29
N SER A 115 -1.99 -4.41 -4.96
CA SER A 115 -3.25 -4.17 -4.26
C SER A 115 -3.62 -5.44 -3.50
N LEU A 116 -3.61 -5.41 -2.17
CA LEU A 116 -3.72 -6.59 -1.33
C LEU A 116 -5.13 -6.74 -0.73
N TYR A 117 -5.65 -7.96 -0.77
CA TYR A 117 -6.96 -8.32 -0.27
C TYR A 117 -6.93 -9.62 0.55
N GLY A 118 -7.98 -9.86 1.33
CA GLY A 118 -8.14 -11.13 2.05
C GLY A 118 -9.53 -11.38 2.61
N SER A 119 -9.66 -12.51 3.32
CA SER A 119 -10.93 -12.97 3.89
C SER A 119 -11.11 -12.67 5.38
N SER A 120 -10.15 -11.97 6.00
CA SER A 120 -10.12 -11.67 7.43
C SER A 120 -10.28 -10.17 7.69
N PRO A 121 -11.01 -9.73 8.73
CA PRO A 121 -11.06 -8.32 9.09
C PRO A 121 -9.71 -7.77 9.57
N THR A 122 -8.80 -8.64 10.00
CA THR A 122 -7.45 -8.27 10.42
C THR A 122 -6.49 -8.37 9.24
N PRO A 123 -5.82 -7.28 8.83
CA PRO A 123 -4.79 -7.31 7.81
C PRO A 123 -3.61 -8.22 8.20
N PRO A 124 -2.93 -8.85 7.23
CA PRO A 124 -1.73 -9.61 7.51
C PRO A 124 -0.64 -8.69 8.06
N THR A 125 -0.09 -9.04 9.21
CA THR A 125 1.08 -8.37 9.77
C THR A 125 2.33 -9.09 9.30
N VAL A 126 3.29 -8.33 8.77
CA VAL A 126 4.65 -8.83 8.57
C VAL A 126 5.38 -8.60 9.89
N THR A 127 6.00 -9.65 10.43
CA THR A 127 6.98 -9.47 11.50
C THR A 127 8.18 -8.79 10.87
N TYR A 128 8.23 -7.46 10.98
CA TYR A 128 9.43 -6.71 10.68
C TYR A 128 10.59 -7.36 11.43
N ASN A 129 11.72 -7.62 10.75
CA ASN A 129 12.98 -7.74 11.46
C ASN A 129 13.25 -6.37 12.10
N SER A 130 12.76 -6.21 13.33
CA SER A 130 13.08 -5.13 14.27
C SER A 130 13.05 -3.70 13.73
N TYR A 131 11.96 -3.28 13.10
CA TYR A 131 11.53 -1.89 13.26
C TYR A 131 10.01 -1.92 13.50
N PRO A 132 9.55 -1.76 14.77
CA PRO A 132 8.17 -1.37 15.01
C PRO A 132 7.90 -0.13 14.15
N ALA A 133 6.69 0.01 13.58
CA ALA A 133 6.23 1.29 13.04
C ALA A 133 6.64 2.37 14.06
N PRO A 134 7.61 3.24 13.76
CA PRO A 134 8.30 3.88 14.84
C PRO A 134 7.32 4.91 15.39
N ALA A 135 7.00 4.76 16.67
CA ALA A 135 6.02 5.63 17.32
C ALA A 135 6.46 7.08 17.12
N VAL A 136 5.49 8.00 17.03
CA VAL A 136 5.74 9.45 16.87
C VAL A 136 6.80 9.99 17.84
N SER A 137 6.98 9.34 18.99
CA SER A 137 8.04 9.59 19.98
C SER A 137 9.49 9.34 19.50
N THR A 138 9.70 8.83 18.29
CA THR A 138 11.01 8.55 17.67
C THR A 138 11.28 9.40 16.43
N ILE A 139 10.45 10.42 16.19
CA ILE A 139 10.67 11.43 15.15
C ILE A 139 11.27 12.67 15.83
N ALA A 140 12.48 13.07 15.46
CA ALA A 140 13.05 14.34 15.93
C ALA A 140 12.50 15.53 15.14
N SER A 141 12.41 16.67 15.84
CA SER A 141 11.72 17.92 15.51
C SER A 141 11.74 18.39 14.05
N VAL A 142 10.62 19.00 13.64
CA VAL A 142 10.49 19.83 12.43
C VAL A 142 11.61 20.87 12.37
N SER A 143 12.35 20.86 11.27
CA SER A 143 13.08 22.03 10.82
C SER A 143 12.48 22.48 9.49
N CYS A 144 12.10 23.75 9.38
CA CYS A 144 11.53 24.32 8.16
C CYS A 144 12.66 24.73 7.23
N TYR A 145 12.68 24.18 6.01
CA TYR A 145 13.73 24.44 5.02
C TYR A 145 13.13 24.98 3.72
N GLU A 146 13.91 25.77 3.00
CA GLU A 146 13.55 26.26 1.66
C GLU A 146 13.93 25.25 0.58
N GLU A 147 13.13 25.13 -0.49
CA GLU A 147 13.65 24.47 -1.69
C GLU A 147 14.73 25.34 -2.35
N PRO A 148 15.85 24.77 -2.84
CA PRO A 148 16.85 25.51 -3.57
C PRO A 148 16.33 25.90 -4.97
N VAL A 149 16.79 27.05 -5.48
CA VAL A 149 16.42 27.50 -6.83
C VAL A 149 16.89 26.48 -7.87
N GLY A 150 15.94 25.89 -8.60
CA GLY A 150 16.21 24.94 -9.68
C GLY A 150 16.65 23.55 -9.23
N GLY A 151 16.41 23.17 -7.98
CA GLY A 151 16.77 21.86 -7.44
C GLY A 151 15.77 21.34 -6.40
N ARG A 152 16.16 20.27 -5.70
CA ARG A 152 15.42 19.71 -4.57
C ARG A 152 16.29 19.67 -3.33
N ALA A 153 15.73 20.04 -2.18
CA ALA A 153 16.40 19.93 -0.90
C ALA A 153 16.59 18.46 -0.47
N LEU A 154 15.56 17.63 -0.69
CA LEU A 154 15.57 16.17 -0.53
C LEU A 154 15.26 15.52 -1.89
N SER A 155 16.10 14.61 -2.35
CA SER A 155 16.04 14.10 -3.74
C SER A 155 16.15 12.59 -3.88
N GLY A 156 16.15 11.86 -2.76
CA GLY A 156 16.31 10.40 -2.73
C GLY A 156 15.11 9.65 -3.31
N ASP A 157 13.89 9.98 -2.86
CA ASP A 157 12.63 9.44 -3.40
C ASP A 157 11.47 10.39 -3.10
N MET A 158 10.33 10.24 -3.79
CA MET A 158 9.14 11.06 -3.57
C MET A 158 7.83 10.30 -3.78
N VAL A 159 6.80 10.73 -3.05
CA VAL A 159 5.40 10.36 -3.31
C VAL A 159 4.49 11.54 -2.97
N ALA A 160 3.40 11.69 -3.72
CA ALA A 160 2.34 12.64 -3.39
C ALA A 160 1.03 11.89 -3.16
N SER A 161 0.31 12.20 -2.08
CA SER A 161 -0.94 11.53 -1.72
C SER A 161 -1.88 12.47 -1.00
N ASP A 162 -3.17 12.41 -1.31
CA ASP A 162 -4.16 13.19 -0.58
C ASP A 162 -4.44 12.60 0.82
N ALA A 163 -3.94 11.41 1.11
CA ALA A 163 -3.94 10.80 2.45
C ALA A 163 -2.63 11.04 3.22
N MET A 164 -1.84 12.06 2.88
CA MET A 164 -0.54 12.32 3.49
C MET A 164 -0.67 12.68 4.98
N THR A 165 0.16 12.05 5.81
CA THR A 165 0.44 12.43 7.20
C THR A 165 1.94 12.39 7.42
N VAL A 166 2.42 13.00 8.52
CA VAL A 166 3.83 12.97 8.92
C VAL A 166 4.30 11.51 9.10
N GLU A 167 3.50 10.66 9.75
CA GLU A 167 3.82 9.25 9.96
C GLU A 167 3.81 8.46 8.66
N ALA A 168 2.85 8.73 7.78
CA ALA A 168 2.78 8.05 6.49
C ALA A 168 4.02 8.35 5.63
N CYS A 169 4.45 9.61 5.59
CA CYS A 169 5.68 10.00 4.92
C CYS A 169 6.93 9.37 5.56
N GLY A 170 7.03 9.44 6.89
CA GLY A 170 8.15 8.85 7.62
C GLY A 170 8.27 7.35 7.35
N ASN A 171 7.17 6.61 7.39
CA ASN A 171 7.15 5.17 7.09
C ASN A 171 7.52 4.88 5.64
N PHE A 172 7.00 5.67 4.69
CA PHE A 172 7.35 5.55 3.27
C PHE A 172 8.86 5.66 3.05
N CYS A 173 9.50 6.69 3.64
CA CYS A 173 10.93 6.92 3.52
C CYS A 173 11.76 5.87 4.25
N LEU A 174 11.38 5.51 5.48
CA LEU A 174 12.09 4.50 6.27
C LEU A 174 12.15 3.15 5.55
N ASN A 175 11.02 2.73 4.99
CA ASN A 175 10.90 1.46 4.30
C ASN A 175 11.67 1.42 2.98
N ARG A 176 12.13 2.57 2.49
CA ARG A 176 13.03 2.72 1.33
C ARG A 176 14.49 2.97 1.74
N GLY A 177 14.80 2.88 3.03
CA GLY A 177 16.15 3.04 3.56
C GLY A 177 16.57 4.49 3.76
N PHE A 178 15.62 5.43 3.84
CA PHE A 178 15.88 6.85 4.09
C PHE A 178 15.58 7.21 5.55
N LYS A 179 16.52 7.91 6.20
CA LYS A 179 16.38 8.36 7.60
C LYS A 179 15.77 9.75 7.74
N ILE A 180 15.82 10.54 6.67
CA ILE A 180 15.31 11.90 6.63
C ILE A 180 14.12 11.93 5.68
N PHE A 181 13.09 12.64 6.10
CA PHE A 181 11.91 12.86 5.29
C PHE A 181 11.41 14.28 5.44
N GLY A 182 10.84 14.82 4.38
CA GLY A 182 10.31 16.17 4.34
C GLY A 182 8.93 16.18 3.70
N LEU A 183 8.06 17.03 4.24
CA LEU A 183 6.71 17.20 3.71
C LEU A 183 6.56 18.57 3.08
N GLU A 184 5.95 18.61 1.90
CA GLU A 184 5.74 19.82 1.10
C GLU A 184 4.30 19.88 0.57
N TYR A 185 3.79 21.10 0.34
CA TYR A 185 2.50 21.33 -0.32
C TYR A 185 1.34 20.50 0.23
N ALA A 186 1.30 20.25 1.55
CA ALA A 186 0.31 19.44 2.25
C ALA A 186 0.27 17.94 1.92
N ARG A 187 0.73 17.53 0.74
CA ARG A 187 0.48 16.19 0.17
C ARG A 187 1.74 15.47 -0.30
N GLU A 188 2.85 16.16 -0.40
CA GLU A 188 4.09 15.59 -0.91
C GLU A 188 4.99 15.11 0.23
N CYS A 189 5.64 13.98 -0.01
CA CYS A 189 6.61 13.37 0.85
C CYS A 189 7.90 13.16 0.07
N TRP A 190 9.01 13.61 0.64
CA TRP A 190 10.33 13.59 0.05
C TRP A 190 11.29 12.88 0.99
N CYS A 191 12.14 12.01 0.46
CA CYS A 191 13.05 11.19 1.24
C CYS A 191 14.51 11.53 0.94
N ASP A 192 15.38 11.45 1.94
CA ASP A 192 16.82 11.48 1.73
C ASP A 192 17.56 10.83 2.91
N ASN A 193 18.88 10.64 2.75
CA ASN A 193 19.79 10.29 3.83
C ASN A 193 20.74 11.44 4.18
N ILE A 194 20.85 12.44 3.30
CA ILE A 194 21.72 13.60 3.51
C ILE A 194 20.90 14.70 4.16
N ASN A 195 21.31 15.12 5.36
CA ASN A 195 20.83 16.37 5.91
C ASN A 195 21.53 17.47 5.11
N ASN A 196 20.83 18.02 4.13
CA ASN A 196 21.42 18.90 3.12
C ASN A 196 21.71 20.26 3.76
N GLY A 197 22.77 20.35 4.57
CA GLY A 197 23.16 21.54 5.34
C GLY A 197 23.51 22.76 4.48
N THR A 198 23.46 22.63 3.15
CA THR A 198 23.52 23.73 2.18
C THR A 198 22.15 24.38 1.91
N VAL A 199 21.06 23.76 2.37
CA VAL A 199 19.71 24.26 2.20
C VAL A 199 19.42 25.29 3.28
N SER A 200 18.95 26.47 2.84
CA SER A 200 18.62 27.56 3.74
C SER A 200 17.47 27.19 4.67
N THR A 201 17.63 27.51 5.96
CA THR A 201 16.56 27.40 6.94
C THR A 201 15.52 28.48 6.68
N ALA A 202 14.25 28.10 6.68
CA ALA A 202 13.12 29.01 6.64
C ALA A 202 12.63 29.32 8.06
N THR A 203 11.84 30.37 8.21
CA THR A 203 11.15 30.59 9.49
C THR A 203 10.06 29.54 9.68
N PRO A 204 9.84 29.01 10.90
CA PRO A 204 8.80 28.01 11.13
C PRO A 204 7.40 28.43 10.66
N THR A 205 7.12 29.73 10.62
CA THR A 205 5.85 30.29 10.13
C THR A 205 5.62 30.10 8.63
N GLN A 206 6.63 29.69 7.86
CA GLN A 206 6.52 29.40 6.44
C GLN A 206 6.16 27.93 6.16
N CYS A 207 6.32 27.04 7.14
CA CYS A 207 5.85 25.66 7.09
C CYS A 207 4.57 25.53 7.92
N THR A 208 3.43 25.90 7.36
CA THR A 208 2.14 25.96 8.08
C THR A 208 1.01 25.24 7.36
N PHE A 209 1.30 24.57 6.25
CA PHE A 209 0.26 23.87 5.50
C PHE A 209 -0.18 22.65 6.31
N PRO A 210 -1.50 22.48 6.55
CA PRO A 210 -2.01 21.27 7.16
C PRO A 210 -1.76 20.08 6.24
N CYS A 211 -1.49 18.91 6.81
CA CYS A 211 -1.40 17.69 6.01
C CYS A 211 -2.75 17.35 5.38
N SER A 212 -2.72 16.84 4.14
CA SER A 212 -3.95 16.53 3.39
C SER A 212 -4.73 15.35 4.02
N GLY A 213 -4.04 14.42 4.67
CA GLY A 213 -4.63 13.29 5.38
C GLY A 213 -4.89 13.52 6.88
N ASP A 214 -4.27 14.55 7.48
CA ASP A 214 -4.51 14.95 8.87
C ASP A 214 -4.25 16.44 9.08
N SER A 215 -5.32 17.24 9.17
CA SER A 215 -5.21 18.69 9.32
C SER A 215 -4.61 19.15 10.66
N ALA A 216 -4.45 18.26 11.64
CA ALA A 216 -3.79 18.57 12.91
C ALA A 216 -2.26 18.60 12.80
N GLN A 217 -1.71 18.11 11.69
CA GLN A 217 -0.27 17.99 11.44
C GLN A 217 0.20 19.03 10.42
N VAL A 218 1.51 19.31 10.42
CA VAL A 218 2.15 20.27 9.51
C VAL A 218 2.92 19.54 8.42
N CYS A 219 2.60 19.86 7.17
CA CYS A 219 3.14 19.26 5.95
C CYS A 219 3.73 20.33 5.00
N GLY A 220 4.65 21.14 5.53
CA GLY A 220 5.41 22.11 4.73
C GLY A 220 4.66 23.40 4.41
N GLY A 221 4.97 23.98 3.25
CA GLY A 221 4.41 25.21 2.72
C GLY A 221 4.79 25.41 1.25
N ASN A 222 4.61 26.62 0.72
CA ASN A 222 5.00 26.95 -0.65
C ASN A 222 6.53 26.97 -0.79
N ASP A 223 7.11 26.00 -1.50
CA ASP A 223 8.57 25.81 -1.63
C ASP A 223 9.25 25.69 -0.25
N ARG A 224 8.56 25.05 0.70
CA ARG A 224 8.99 24.93 2.11
C ARG A 224 8.75 23.53 2.63
N LEU A 225 9.81 22.88 3.08
CA LEU A 225 9.77 21.53 3.64
C LEU A 225 9.70 21.57 5.16
N SER A 226 8.71 20.88 5.72
CA SER A 226 8.77 20.42 7.11
C SER A 226 9.62 19.15 7.16
N VAL A 227 10.89 19.28 7.55
CA VAL A 227 11.84 18.16 7.58
C VAL A 227 11.88 17.52 8.97
N TRP A 228 11.84 16.20 8.97
CA TRP A 228 11.86 15.33 10.12
C TRP A 228 12.93 14.24 9.92
N GLN A 229 13.33 13.59 11.01
CA GLN A 229 14.25 12.45 10.95
C GLN A 229 13.86 11.39 11.97
N TRP A 230 14.12 10.13 11.63
CA TRP A 230 14.03 9.01 12.57
C TRP A 230 15.24 9.01 13.50
N VAL A 231 15.02 8.92 14.82
CA VAL A 231 16.08 8.81 15.85
C VAL A 231 16.32 7.39 16.33
#